data_AF-Q122K9-F1
#
_entry.id   AF-Q122K9-F1
#
_cell.length_a   1.000
_cell.length_b   1.000
_cell.length_c   1.000
_cell.angle_alpha   90.00
_cell.angle_beta   90.00
_cell.angle_gamma   90.00
#
_symmetry.space_group_name_H-M   'P 1'
#
loop_
_entity.id
_entity.type
_entity.pdbx_description
1 polymer ?
#
loop_
_entity_poly.entity_id
_entity_poly.type
_entity_poly.pdbx_seq_one_letter_code
_entity_poly.pdbx_strand_id
1 'polypeptide(L)'
;MRIMNKRAGRRIAGLMVVAGLSVLAACAGQGWQSPVPLYRCEQGIEFTARFIDDTAVLDGTRGYDVLYRDAGGQSPQQTVYSNPRMRAEFGLGASGREAVLRYPLLPLAARCVRD
;
A
#
# COMPACT_ATOMS: atom_id res chain seq x y z
N MET A 1 -58.31 -57.49 -31.61
CA MET A 1 -58.07 -56.02 -31.73
C MET A 1 -57.01 -55.64 -30.69
N ARG A 2 -55.76 -55.31 -31.04
CA ARG A 2 -55.26 -54.02 -31.54
C ARG A 2 -55.69 -52.85 -30.63
N ILE A 3 -54.76 -52.24 -29.89
CA ILE A 3 -54.36 -50.82 -30.02
C ILE A 3 -53.56 -50.30 -28.79
N MET A 4 -52.38 -49.74 -29.11
CA MET A 4 -51.60 -48.66 -28.46
C MET A 4 -51.03 -48.82 -27.04
N ASN A 5 -49.72 -49.11 -26.99
CA ASN A 5 -48.85 -48.68 -25.89
C ASN A 5 -47.88 -47.60 -26.43
N LYS A 6 -48.09 -46.34 -26.03
CA LYS A 6 -47.28 -45.18 -26.46
C LYS A 6 -45.90 -45.23 -25.80
N ARG A 7 -44.85 -45.54 -26.57
CA ARG A 7 -43.46 -45.36 -26.14
C ARG A 7 -43.01 -43.94 -26.49
N ALA A 8 -42.95 -43.06 -25.49
CA ALA A 8 -42.30 -41.76 -25.59
C ALA A 8 -41.42 -41.56 -24.36
N GLY A 9 -40.12 -41.41 -24.57
CA GLY A 9 -39.18 -41.22 -23.45
C GLY A 9 -37.74 -41.44 -23.88
N ARG A 10 -37.29 -40.70 -24.91
CA ARG A 10 -35.91 -40.65 -25.38
C ARG A 10 -35.09 -39.98 -24.26
N ARG A 11 -34.45 -40.77 -23.39
CA ARG A 11 -33.54 -40.24 -22.36
C ARG A 11 -32.27 -39.77 -23.05
N ILE A 12 -32.20 -38.47 -23.26
CA ILE A 12 -31.02 -37.75 -23.72
C ILE A 12 -29.94 -37.96 -22.66
N ALA A 13 -28.84 -38.58 -23.06
CA ALA A 13 -27.63 -38.72 -22.27
C ALA A 13 -27.07 -37.31 -21.99
N GLY A 14 -27.24 -36.86 -20.75
CA GLY A 14 -26.71 -35.59 -20.25
C GLY A 14 -25.22 -35.73 -19.93
N LEU A 15 -24.40 -35.46 -20.94
CA LEU A 15 -22.96 -35.23 -20.82
C LEU A 15 -22.75 -33.76 -20.42
N MET A 16 -22.54 -33.44 -19.13
CA MET A 16 -21.90 -32.19 -18.68
C MET A 16 -21.65 -32.23 -17.17
N VAL A 17 -20.48 -32.70 -16.74
CA VAL A 17 -19.90 -32.35 -15.44
C VAL A 17 -18.40 -32.16 -15.60
N VAL A 18 -17.98 -31.07 -16.26
CA VAL A 18 -16.60 -30.56 -16.17
C VAL A 18 -16.66 -29.03 -16.28
N ALA A 19 -17.17 -28.35 -15.25
CA ALA A 19 -17.08 -26.89 -15.15
C ALA A 19 -17.27 -26.46 -13.69
N GLY A 20 -16.22 -26.52 -12.86
CA GLY A 20 -16.38 -26.13 -11.46
C GLY A 20 -15.13 -26.05 -10.59
N LEU A 21 -13.92 -25.88 -11.14
CA LEU A 21 -12.69 -25.87 -10.33
C LEU A 21 -11.73 -24.70 -10.59
N SER A 22 -12.07 -23.70 -11.41
CA SER A 22 -11.11 -22.66 -11.83
C SER A 22 -11.24 -21.28 -11.17
N VAL A 23 -12.09 -21.08 -10.15
CA VAL A 23 -12.36 -19.73 -9.60
C VAL A 23 -11.49 -19.36 -8.37
N LEU A 24 -10.56 -20.21 -7.93
CA LEU A 24 -9.73 -19.95 -6.73
C LEU A 24 -8.36 -19.30 -6.99
N ALA A 25 -8.01 -18.96 -8.23
CA ALA A 25 -6.69 -18.42 -8.58
C ALA A 25 -6.58 -16.87 -8.60
N ALA A 26 -7.60 -16.14 -8.13
CA ALA A 26 -7.66 -14.68 -8.29
C ALA A 26 -7.16 -13.85 -7.09
N CYS A 27 -6.68 -14.47 -5.99
CA CYS A 27 -6.19 -13.76 -4.81
C CYS A 27 -4.66 -13.78 -4.63
N ALA A 28 -3.90 -14.16 -5.66
CA ALA A 28 -2.47 -13.84 -5.71
C ALA A 28 -2.33 -12.48 -6.38
N GLY A 29 -2.70 -11.42 -5.65
CA GLY A 29 -2.55 -10.05 -6.09
C GLY A 29 -1.10 -9.83 -6.49
N GLN A 30 -0.89 -9.63 -7.79
CA GLN A 30 0.34 -9.12 -8.37
C GLN A 30 0.58 -7.76 -7.71
N GLY A 31 1.30 -7.74 -6.58
CA GLY A 31 1.66 -6.53 -5.88
C GLY A 31 2.60 -5.76 -6.80
N TRP A 32 2.07 -4.77 -7.51
CA TRP A 32 2.88 -3.77 -8.17
C TRP A 32 3.67 -3.12 -7.04
N GLN A 33 4.96 -3.47 -6.94
CA GLN A 33 5.87 -2.84 -5.99
C GLN A 33 5.95 -1.38 -6.42
N SER A 34 5.09 -0.54 -5.84
CA SER A 34 5.17 0.90 -6.07
C SER A 34 6.59 1.33 -5.72
N PRO A 35 7.24 2.15 -6.57
CA PRO A 35 8.57 2.65 -6.28
C PRO A 35 8.58 3.27 -4.89
N VAL A 36 9.52 2.83 -4.04
CA VAL A 36 9.67 3.41 -2.71
C VAL A 36 10.18 4.84 -2.91
N PRO A 37 9.43 5.86 -2.45
CA PRO A 37 9.79 7.25 -2.69
C PRO A 37 11.12 7.59 -2.02
N LEU A 38 12.06 8.12 -2.80
CA LEU A 38 13.30 8.70 -2.32
C LEU A 38 13.06 10.16 -1.93
N TYR A 39 13.51 10.51 -0.74
CA TYR A 39 13.50 11.86 -0.21
C TYR A 39 14.92 12.37 -0.08
N ARG A 40 15.16 13.55 -0.66
CA ARG A 40 16.43 14.28 -0.49
C ARG A 40 16.18 15.49 0.35
N CYS A 41 16.97 15.63 1.40
CA CYS A 41 16.86 16.73 2.34
C CYS A 41 18.03 17.70 2.21
N GLU A 42 17.81 18.89 2.75
CA GLU A 42 18.88 19.78 3.18
C GLU A 42 19.86 19.03 4.10
N GLN A 43 21.11 19.50 4.16
CA GLN A 43 22.20 18.86 4.92
C GLN A 43 22.67 17.48 4.37
N GLY A 44 22.30 17.14 3.14
CA GLY A 44 22.77 15.92 2.47
C GLY A 44 22.19 14.62 3.05
N ILE A 45 21.04 14.71 3.73
CA ILE A 45 20.32 13.55 4.25
C ILE A 45 19.47 12.98 3.11
N GLU A 46 19.56 11.67 2.87
CA GLU A 46 18.73 10.96 1.91
C GLU A 46 18.12 9.72 2.58
N PHE A 47 16.84 9.48 2.32
CA PHE A 47 16.13 8.30 2.82
C PHE A 47 15.00 7.89 1.89
N THR A 48 14.62 6.63 1.94
CA THR A 48 13.38 6.13 1.32
C THR A 48 12.30 5.96 2.37
N ALA A 49 11.04 6.20 2.03
CA ALA A 49 9.92 6.09 2.96
C ALA A 49 8.93 5.00 2.54
N ARG A 50 8.75 3.98 3.39
CA ARG A 50 7.69 2.97 3.24
C ARG A 50 6.58 3.24 4.24
N PHE A 51 5.38 3.46 3.74
CA PHE A 51 4.18 3.63 4.56
C PHE A 51 3.46 2.30 4.66
N ILE A 52 3.34 1.76 5.87
CA ILE A 52 2.72 0.47 6.15
C ILE A 52 1.72 0.70 7.27
N ASP A 53 0.44 0.63 6.93
CA ASP A 53 -0.68 0.91 7.85
C ASP A 53 -0.52 2.28 8.55
N ASP A 54 -0.29 2.26 9.86
CA ASP A 54 -0.07 3.43 10.72
C ASP A 54 1.40 3.67 11.04
N THR A 55 2.31 3.14 10.22
CA THR A 55 3.75 3.32 10.38
C THR A 55 4.41 3.88 9.12
N ALA A 56 5.49 4.62 9.34
CA ALA A 56 6.41 5.02 8.29
C ALA A 56 7.80 4.47 8.64
N VAL A 57 8.32 3.60 7.78
CA VAL A 57 9.69 3.10 7.87
C VAL A 57 10.56 3.97 6.98
N LEU A 58 11.47 4.71 7.60
CA LEU A 58 12.46 5.52 6.89
C LEU A 58 13.75 4.74 6.82
N ASP A 59 14.28 4.57 5.62
CA ASP A 59 15.49 3.79 5.36
C ASP A 59 16.53 4.71 4.73
N GLY A 60 17.56 5.06 5.51
CA GLY A 60 18.61 5.99 5.12
C GLY A 60 20.01 5.42 5.38
N THR A 61 21.03 6.23 5.12
CA THR A 61 22.43 5.80 5.22
C THR A 61 22.88 5.36 6.62
N ARG A 62 22.16 5.78 7.66
CA ARG A 62 22.45 5.48 9.07
C ARG A 62 21.64 4.32 9.65
N GLY A 63 20.87 3.63 8.81
CA GLY A 63 19.95 2.56 9.19
C GLY A 63 18.49 2.96 8.98
N TYR A 64 17.59 2.17 9.58
CA TYR A 64 16.15 2.40 9.47
C TYR A 64 15.56 2.96 10.78
N ASP A 65 14.60 3.87 10.63
CA ASP A 65 13.79 4.39 11.72
C ASP A 65 12.32 4.03 11.47
N VAL A 66 11.68 3.47 12.51
CA VAL A 66 10.23 3.21 12.48
C VAL A 66 9.53 4.35 13.21
N LEU A 67 8.59 4.97 12.53
CA LEU A 67 7.77 6.06 13.04
C LEU A 67 6.31 5.61 13.07
N TYR A 68 5.59 6.04 14.09
CA TYR A 68 4.16 5.75 14.28
C TYR A 68 3.34 6.97 13.91
N ARG A 69 2.14 6.75 13.36
CA ARG A 69 1.21 7.82 13.01
C ARG A 69 0.94 8.66 14.25
N ASP A 70 1.13 9.96 14.11
CA ASP A 70 0.93 10.94 15.16
C ASP A 70 -0.27 11.83 14.80
N ALA A 71 -0.94 12.36 15.82
CA ALA A 71 -1.99 13.33 15.63
C ALA A 71 -1.34 14.65 15.19
N GLY A 72 -1.55 15.03 13.93
CA GLY A 72 -1.02 16.27 13.40
C GLY A 72 -1.25 16.40 11.91
N GLY A 73 -1.02 17.62 11.42
CA GLY A 73 -1.26 18.00 10.04
C GLY A 73 -2.10 19.26 9.98
N GLN A 74 -1.68 20.21 9.16
CA GLN A 74 -2.39 21.45 8.89
C GLN A 74 -3.30 21.33 7.66
N SER A 75 -3.16 20.25 6.89
CA SER A 75 -3.97 19.96 5.70
C SER A 75 -4.36 18.49 5.65
N PRO A 76 -5.41 18.12 4.88
CA PRO A 76 -5.80 16.73 4.68
C PRO A 76 -4.72 15.85 4.02
N GLN A 77 -3.82 16.46 3.27
CA GLN A 77 -2.72 15.78 2.60
C GLN A 77 -1.51 15.60 3.53
N GLN A 78 -1.41 16.42 4.57
CA GLN A 78 -0.31 16.35 5.52
C GLN A 78 -0.49 15.16 6.45
N THR A 79 0.52 14.30 6.52
CA THR A 79 0.59 13.20 7.48
C THR A 79 1.80 13.37 8.38
N VAL A 80 1.63 13.06 9.67
CA VAL A 80 2.67 13.20 10.67
C VAL A 80 2.95 11.84 11.28
N TYR A 81 4.24 11.52 11.37
CA TYR A 81 4.73 10.31 12.02
C TYR A 81 5.84 10.68 13.00
N SER A 82 5.91 10.01 14.15
CA SER A 82 6.92 10.31 15.16
C SER A 82 7.37 9.07 15.94
N ASN A 83 8.55 9.20 16.54
CA ASN A 83 9.07 8.34 17.58
C ASN A 83 9.87 9.21 18.58
N PRO A 84 10.45 8.65 19.66
CA PRO A 84 11.21 9.45 20.63
C PRO A 84 12.43 10.19 20.07
N ARG A 85 12.95 9.79 18.90
CA ARG A 85 14.16 10.37 18.29
C ARG A 85 13.85 11.45 17.25
N MET A 86 12.75 11.31 16.52
CA MET A 86 12.44 12.17 15.37
C MET A 86 10.94 12.24 15.06
N ARG A 87 10.56 13.31 14.36
CA ARG A 87 9.22 13.54 13.81
C ARG A 87 9.34 13.86 12.33
N ALA A 88 8.56 13.16 11.51
CA ALA A 88 8.49 13.36 10.07
C ALA A 88 7.10 13.89 9.68
N GLU A 89 7.06 14.98 8.94
CA GLU A 89 5.86 15.55 8.36
C GLU A 89 5.93 15.39 6.84
N PHE A 90 4.99 14.67 6.24
CA PHE A 90 4.92 14.42 4.79
C PHE A 90 3.70 15.10 4.18
N GLY A 91 3.69 15.26 2.87
CA GLY A 91 2.53 15.84 2.16
C GLY A 91 2.48 17.36 2.24
N LEU A 92 3.64 18.00 2.42
CA LEU A 92 3.78 19.45 2.49
C LEU A 92 3.90 20.06 1.08
N GLY A 93 3.73 21.38 1.01
CA GLY A 93 3.84 22.15 -0.23
C GLY A 93 2.63 21.99 -1.16
N ALA A 94 2.60 22.80 -2.23
CA ALA A 94 1.48 22.76 -3.19
C ALA A 94 1.40 21.43 -3.96
N SER A 95 2.53 20.75 -4.12
CA SER A 95 2.62 19.46 -4.83
C SER A 95 2.43 18.24 -3.91
N GLY A 96 2.41 18.42 -2.58
CA GLY A 96 2.42 17.31 -1.61
C GLY A 96 3.73 16.50 -1.59
N ARG A 97 4.76 16.93 -2.31
CA ARG A 97 6.05 16.21 -2.42
C ARG A 97 7.04 16.60 -1.33
N GLU A 98 6.77 17.67 -0.60
CA GLU A 98 7.67 18.15 0.43
C GLU A 98 7.46 17.38 1.74
N ALA A 99 8.53 17.27 2.51
CA ALA A 99 8.52 16.71 3.85
C ALA A 99 9.46 17.50 4.76
N VAL A 100 9.27 17.39 6.07
CA VAL A 100 10.16 17.96 7.08
C VAL A 100 10.49 16.90 8.11
N LEU A 101 11.79 16.67 8.33
CA LEU A 101 12.29 15.89 9.45
C LEU A 101 12.70 16.83 10.59
N ARG A 102 12.17 16.61 11.79
CA ARG A 102 12.58 17.31 13.02
C ARG A 102 13.18 16.29 13.97
N TYR A 103 14.27 16.64 14.62
CA TYR A 103 14.95 15.77 15.58
C TYR A 103 14.82 16.37 16.97
N PRO A 104 13.81 16.10 17.80
CA PRO A 104 13.55 16.87 19.03
C PRO A 104 14.73 16.99 20.01
N LEU A 105 15.65 16.01 20.01
CA LEU A 105 16.85 16.00 20.84
C LEU A 105 17.98 16.90 20.31
N LEU A 106 17.82 17.45 19.11
CA LEU A 106 18.72 18.37 18.43
C LEU A 106 17.88 19.55 17.91
N PRO A 107 18.35 20.81 17.94
CA PRO A 107 17.59 21.91 17.34
C PRO A 107 17.69 21.89 15.78
N LEU A 108 17.48 20.73 15.17
CA LEU A 108 17.63 20.47 13.75
C LEU A 108 16.28 20.12 13.11
N ALA A 109 15.94 20.87 12.06
CA ALA A 109 14.88 20.53 11.13
C ALA A 109 15.47 20.52 9.71
N ALA A 110 15.24 19.44 8.97
CA ALA A 110 15.67 19.31 7.59
C ALA A 110 14.44 19.30 6.68
N ARG A 111 14.40 20.21 5.70
CA ARG A 111 13.39 20.18 4.65
C ARG A 111 13.82 19.17 3.58
N CYS A 112 12.86 18.40 3.09
CA CYS A 112 13.07 17.33 2.14
C CYS A 112 12.08 17.42 0.99
N VAL A 113 12.50 16.96 -0.18
CA VAL A 113 11.66 16.86 -1.37
C VAL A 113 11.73 15.44 -1.88
N ARG A 114 10.57 14.87 -2.24
CA ARG A 114 10.49 13.59 -2.93
C ARG A 114 11.00 13.73 -4.36
N ASP A 115 11.97 12.92 -4.76
CA ASP A 115 12.51 12.80 -6.13
C ASP A 115 11.52 12.07 -7.07
#